data_AF-A0A7S3JBL2-F1
#
_entry.id   AF-A0A7S3JBL2-F1
#
_cell.length_a   1.000
_cell.length_b   1.000
_cell.length_c   1.000
_cell.angle_alpha   90.00
_cell.angle_beta   90.00
_cell.angle_gamma   90.00
#
_symmetry.space_group_name_H-M   'P 1'
#
loop_
_entity.id
_entity.type
_entity.pdbx_description
1 polymer ?
#
loop_
_entity_poly.entity_id
_entity_poly.type
_entity_poly.pdbx_seq_one_letter_code
_entity_poly.pdbx_strand_id
1 'polypeptide(L)'
;MFGIFIKSYTNCYSSNLGDMLMATLTELIQGPCKDNQLTEINHKVIENCTELIFSYNSAKILRQKGFVGEYEIELDELKQHCVTLLLSLIEGKCDPELKRRMVQAIDNFYIVFQRMDTIYAKFVAENLGLDPRTASLAQVTSRLKNDSFDCFINEGFELYILIKLLMEDNDPEALKRYQEFELQLAQDDESDSFRRSMQFYKKFIGSCEVIVKGDLFKVFFPIPPVCRFLSSANKEDFLTAVPRDSPQIKIDGFISAMPDLIDQMEHTERLKRGAIKITPDSVFLVRNLAYAIAVLLNLFILALYEYQSKPNTSGAYQLKPEVSTWVERTVDGLGIALIVTNSVMLLFWLFTHFSLLTKRYWREYNDMNRSLYGESDAASQAAEDDDGSGHQSGS
;
A
#
# COMPACT_ATOMS: atom_id res chain seq x y z
N MET A 1 14.78 18.69 30.82
CA MET A 1 15.77 19.08 29.80
C MET A 1 15.10 19.27 28.44
N PHE A 2 14.30 18.29 27.98
CA PHE A 2 13.54 18.37 26.72
C PHE A 2 12.66 19.62 26.56
N GLY A 3 11.81 19.96 27.55
CA GLY A 3 10.96 21.15 27.44
C GLY A 3 11.70 22.48 27.33
N ILE A 4 12.93 22.57 27.85
CA ILE A 4 13.79 23.76 27.71
C ILE A 4 14.30 23.84 26.26
N PHE A 5 14.69 22.70 25.68
CA PHE A 5 15.11 22.63 24.29
C PHE A 5 14.01 23.13 23.35
N ILE A 6 12.79 22.60 23.49
CA ILE A 6 11.64 22.95 22.65
C ILE A 6 11.31 24.44 22.67
N LYS A 7 11.27 25.04 23.86
CA LYS A 7 10.88 26.45 24.03
C LYS A 7 11.97 27.40 23.58
N SER A 8 13.21 27.16 24.02
CA SER A 8 14.28 28.15 23.95
C SER A 8 15.32 27.88 22.88
N TYR A 9 15.52 26.62 22.47
CA TYR A 9 16.66 26.24 21.64
C TYR A 9 16.28 25.69 20.27
N THR A 10 15.02 25.35 19.99
CA THR A 10 14.59 24.93 18.65
C THR A 10 14.82 26.05 17.63
N ASN A 11 15.75 25.82 16.71
CA ASN A 11 16.11 26.65 15.57
C ASN A 11 16.70 25.75 14.46
N CYS A 12 16.96 26.30 13.27
CA CYS A 12 17.48 25.54 12.13
C CYS A 12 18.85 24.87 12.37
N TYR A 13 19.66 25.37 13.30
CA TYR A 13 20.97 24.77 13.61
C TYR A 13 20.89 23.64 14.66
N SER A 14 19.76 23.56 15.38
CA SER A 14 19.56 22.58 16.46
C SER A 14 18.51 21.53 16.13
N SER A 15 17.89 21.58 14.95
CA SER A 15 16.91 20.60 14.42
C SER A 15 17.44 19.17 14.57
N ASN A 16 18.63 18.90 14.04
CA ASN A 16 19.28 17.59 14.10
C ASN A 16 19.42 17.03 15.53
N LEU A 17 19.71 17.88 16.51
CA LEU A 17 19.75 17.46 17.92
C LEU A 17 18.35 17.11 18.43
N GLY A 18 17.35 17.89 18.04
CA GLY A 18 15.95 17.61 18.31
C GLY A 18 15.51 16.26 17.75
N ASP A 19 15.85 15.97 16.50
CA ASP A 19 15.51 14.71 15.85
C ASP A 19 16.16 13.52 16.56
N MET A 20 17.45 13.62 16.88
CA MET A 20 18.16 12.57 17.62
C MET A 20 17.57 12.36 19.02
N LEU A 21 17.15 13.43 19.70
CA LEU A 21 16.45 13.34 20.98
C LEU A 21 15.09 12.64 20.83
N MET A 22 14.31 12.98 19.80
CA MET A 22 12.99 12.34 19.55
C MET A 22 13.12 10.88 19.18
N ALA A 23 14.06 10.53 18.31
CA ALA A 23 14.35 9.15 17.98
C ALA A 23 14.77 8.36 19.22
N THR A 24 15.66 8.91 20.04
CA THR A 24 16.11 8.24 21.28
C THR A 24 14.96 8.05 22.26
N LEU A 25 14.13 9.06 22.49
CA LEU A 25 12.96 8.93 23.37
C LEU A 25 11.96 7.91 22.83
N THR A 26 11.76 7.87 21.52
CA THR A 26 10.87 6.91 20.86
C THR A 26 11.35 5.48 21.06
N GLU A 27 12.64 5.21 20.81
CA GLU A 27 13.23 3.88 21.01
C GLU A 27 13.20 3.43 22.49
N LEU A 28 13.27 4.36 23.44
CA LEU A 28 13.17 4.04 24.87
C LEU A 28 11.76 3.59 25.29
N ILE A 29 10.72 4.01 24.58
CA ILE A 29 9.32 3.66 24.88
C ILE A 29 8.75 2.59 23.94
N GLN A 30 9.32 2.43 22.74
CA GLN A 30 8.86 1.50 21.72
C GLN A 30 9.02 0.06 22.19
N GLY A 31 7.98 -0.74 21.95
CA GLY A 31 7.86 -2.07 22.57
C GLY A 31 7.33 -1.92 24.00
N PRO A 32 6.08 -2.33 24.26
CA PRO A 32 5.25 -1.83 25.37
C PRO A 32 5.93 -1.92 26.74
N CYS A 33 6.58 -0.82 27.15
CA CYS A 33 7.30 -0.68 28.41
C CYS A 33 6.60 0.35 29.30
N LYS A 34 5.75 -0.15 30.21
CA LYS A 34 4.90 0.70 31.06
C LYS A 34 5.69 1.66 31.95
N ASP A 35 6.83 1.22 32.49
CA ASP A 35 7.62 2.02 33.42
C ASP A 35 8.25 3.24 32.72
N ASN A 36 8.73 3.05 31.49
CA ASN A 36 9.27 4.14 30.67
C ASN A 36 8.16 5.09 30.23
N GLN A 37 7.01 4.54 29.77
CA GLN A 37 5.84 5.34 29.43
C GLN A 37 5.40 6.22 30.62
N LEU A 38 5.27 5.64 31.83
CA LEU A 38 4.88 6.38 33.04
C LEU A 38 5.90 7.46 33.43
N THR A 39 7.19 7.20 33.26
CA THR A 39 8.25 8.17 33.57
C THR A 39 8.19 9.37 32.62
N GLU A 40 8.05 9.14 31.31
CA GLU A 40 7.98 10.22 30.32
C GLU A 40 6.75 11.11 30.48
N ILE A 41 5.62 10.54 30.90
CA ILE A 41 4.41 11.30 31.25
C ILE A 41 4.70 12.32 32.35
N ASN A 42 5.43 11.90 33.38
CA ASN A 42 5.73 12.77 34.53
C ASN A 42 6.68 13.93 34.16
N HIS A 43 7.37 13.84 33.02
CA HIS A 43 8.29 14.85 32.52
C HIS A 43 7.67 15.86 31.54
N LYS A 44 6.33 15.89 31.42
CA LYS A 44 5.59 16.81 30.55
C LYS A 44 5.96 16.71 29.07
N VAL A 45 6.38 15.52 28.62
CA VAL A 45 6.78 15.30 27.23
C VAL A 45 5.60 15.55 26.28
N ILE A 46 4.40 15.13 26.68
CA ILE A 46 3.18 15.31 25.90
C ILE A 46 2.93 16.79 25.59
N GLU A 47 2.99 17.66 26.61
CA GLU A 47 2.77 19.10 26.45
C GLU A 47 3.84 19.74 25.57
N ASN A 48 5.10 19.32 25.71
CA ASN A 48 6.20 19.84 24.90
C ASN A 48 6.06 19.42 23.42
N CYS A 49 5.70 18.17 23.14
CA CYS A 49 5.44 17.68 21.78
C CYS A 49 4.25 18.41 21.17
N THR A 50 3.16 18.54 21.92
CA THR A 50 1.94 19.23 21.48
C THR A 50 2.23 20.71 21.19
N GLU A 51 3.02 21.36 22.03
CA GLU A 51 3.46 22.74 21.83
C GLU A 51 4.34 22.86 20.57
N LEU A 52 5.27 21.94 20.31
CA LEU A 52 6.09 21.98 19.09
C LEU A 52 5.26 21.77 17.81
N ILE A 53 4.33 20.82 17.82
CA ILE A 53 3.46 20.53 16.67
C ILE A 53 2.64 21.77 16.29
N PHE A 54 2.23 22.60 17.26
CA PHE A 54 1.29 23.71 17.04
C PHE A 54 1.87 25.14 17.13
N SER A 55 3.00 25.36 17.81
CA SER A 55 3.49 26.72 18.11
C SER A 55 4.22 27.40 16.94
N TYR A 56 4.49 26.67 15.86
CA TYR A 56 5.31 27.15 14.72
C TYR A 56 4.51 27.33 13.43
N ASN A 57 3.26 27.79 13.52
CA ASN A 57 2.39 28.05 12.36
C ASN A 57 2.50 29.48 11.80
N SER A 58 3.16 30.39 12.52
CA SER A 58 3.32 31.79 12.09
C SER A 58 4.64 32.02 11.35
N ALA A 59 4.55 32.52 10.11
CA ALA A 59 5.72 32.85 9.27
C ALA A 59 6.74 33.79 9.96
N LYS A 60 6.28 34.65 10.87
CA LYS A 60 7.16 35.53 11.67
C LYS A 60 8.05 34.73 12.63
N ILE A 61 7.50 33.72 13.30
CA ILE A 61 8.22 32.88 14.27
C ILE A 61 9.22 31.99 13.54
N LEU A 62 8.80 31.41 12.41
CA LEU A 62 9.67 30.60 11.55
C LEU A 62 10.91 31.37 11.11
N ARG A 63 10.73 32.61 10.61
CA ARG A 63 11.85 33.50 10.24
C ARG A 63 12.76 33.84 11.41
N GLN A 64 12.22 34.10 12.60
CA GLN A 64 13.02 34.40 13.79
C GLN A 64 13.89 33.22 14.23
N LYS A 65 13.41 31.99 14.03
CA LYS A 65 14.12 30.75 14.38
C LYS A 65 14.98 30.19 13.24
N GLY A 66 14.99 30.86 12.08
CA GLY A 66 15.80 30.48 10.92
C GLY A 66 15.22 29.36 10.06
N PHE A 67 13.98 28.92 10.32
CA PHE A 67 13.27 27.96 9.48
C PHE A 67 12.71 28.67 8.25
N VAL A 68 13.54 28.81 7.22
CA VAL A 68 13.18 29.43 5.94
C VAL A 68 13.74 28.60 4.79
N GLY A 69 12.93 28.31 3.79
CA GLY A 69 13.36 27.53 2.62
C GLY A 69 13.52 26.05 2.98
N GLU A 70 14.69 25.48 2.71
CA GLU A 70 14.97 24.05 2.95
C GLU A 70 14.81 23.65 4.43
N TYR A 71 15.14 24.55 5.35
CA TYR A 71 15.00 24.30 6.79
C TYR A 71 13.53 24.18 7.27
N GLU A 72 12.54 24.57 6.46
CA GLU A 72 11.14 24.29 6.78
C GLU A 72 10.83 22.80 6.75
N ILE A 73 11.52 22.03 5.89
CA ILE A 73 11.39 20.58 5.79
C ILE A 73 11.90 19.92 7.07
N GLU A 74 13.07 20.34 7.57
CA GLU A 74 13.63 19.83 8.84
C GLU A 74 12.67 20.04 10.03
N LEU A 75 11.95 21.17 10.06
CA LEU A 75 10.95 21.40 11.10
C LEU A 75 9.73 20.48 10.94
N ASP A 76 9.29 20.22 9.72
CA ASP A 76 8.20 19.28 9.46
C ASP A 76 8.60 17.84 9.86
N GLU A 77 9.84 17.42 9.60
CA GLU A 77 10.40 16.14 10.05
C GLU A 77 10.43 16.05 11.58
N LEU A 78 10.90 17.10 12.27
CA LEU A 78 10.90 17.13 13.75
C LEU A 78 9.48 17.03 14.33
N LYS A 79 8.50 17.65 13.68
CA LYS A 79 7.09 17.55 14.09
C LYS A 79 6.55 16.14 13.86
N GLN A 80 6.89 15.50 12.74
CA GLN A 80 6.54 14.10 12.50
C GLN A 80 7.11 13.20 13.60
N HIS A 81 8.38 13.33 13.97
CA HIS A 81 8.98 12.56 15.08
C HIS A 81 8.24 12.77 16.42
N CYS A 82 7.72 13.98 16.68
CA CYS A 82 6.89 14.22 17.86
C CYS A 82 5.56 13.46 17.81
N VAL A 83 4.91 13.37 16.65
CA VAL A 83 3.68 12.59 16.49
C VAL A 83 3.96 11.10 16.68
N THR A 84 5.05 10.58 16.10
CA THR A 84 5.47 9.20 16.29
C THR A 84 5.76 8.88 17.76
N LEU A 85 6.40 9.80 18.49
CA LEU A 85 6.63 9.65 19.93
C LEU A 85 5.30 9.59 20.71
N LEU A 86 4.34 10.47 20.40
CA LEU A 86 3.01 10.47 21.03
C LEU A 86 2.26 9.15 20.76
N LEU A 87 2.33 8.62 19.53
CA LEU A 87 1.74 7.31 19.20
C LEU A 87 2.38 6.17 19.98
N SER A 88 3.71 6.18 20.09
CA SER A 88 4.49 5.16 20.81
C SER A 88 4.20 5.19 22.32
N LEU A 89 3.85 6.36 22.89
CA LEU A 89 3.42 6.46 24.29
C LEU A 89 2.10 5.71 24.56
N ILE A 90 1.18 5.65 23.58
CA ILE A 90 -0.14 5.02 23.72
C ILE A 90 -0.07 3.53 23.30
N GLU A 91 1.09 3.06 22.86
CA GLU A 91 1.26 1.70 22.40
C GLU A 91 0.98 0.69 23.52
N GLY A 92 0.17 -0.32 23.20
CA GLY A 92 -0.18 -1.39 24.11
C GLY A 92 -1.25 -1.00 25.13
N LYS A 93 -1.18 -1.61 26.33
CA LYS A 93 -2.18 -1.43 27.38
C LYS A 93 -1.85 -0.15 28.16
N CYS A 94 -2.29 0.97 27.59
CA CYS A 94 -2.11 2.30 28.13
C CYS A 94 -2.94 2.50 29.43
N ASP A 95 -2.36 3.21 30.39
CA ASP A 95 -3.07 3.69 31.58
C ASP A 95 -4.17 4.69 31.16
N PRO A 96 -5.42 4.55 31.62
CA PRO A 96 -6.47 5.55 31.37
C PRO A 96 -6.05 6.98 31.75
N GLU A 97 -5.22 7.15 32.79
CA GLU A 97 -4.71 8.47 33.18
C GLU A 97 -3.79 9.08 32.12
N LEU A 98 -2.97 8.26 31.44
CA LEU A 98 -2.14 8.71 30.33
C LEU A 98 -3.00 9.23 29.19
N LYS A 99 -4.03 8.46 28.78
CA LYS A 99 -4.94 8.87 27.71
C LYS A 99 -5.64 10.18 28.06
N ARG A 100 -6.15 10.30 29.30
CA ARG A 100 -6.81 11.52 29.79
C ARG A 100 -5.89 12.73 29.75
N ARG A 101 -4.64 12.60 30.23
CA ARG A 101 -3.65 13.68 30.14
C ARG A 101 -3.34 14.06 28.70
N MET A 102 -3.27 13.08 27.80
CA MET A 102 -2.99 13.37 26.40
C MET A 102 -4.16 14.05 25.69
N VAL A 103 -5.40 13.65 25.99
CA VAL A 103 -6.60 14.40 25.56
C VAL A 103 -6.54 15.83 26.08
N GLN A 104 -6.20 16.03 27.36
CA GLN A 104 -6.11 17.37 27.95
C GLN A 104 -5.00 18.23 27.36
N ALA A 105 -3.83 17.63 27.06
CA ALA A 105 -2.72 18.33 26.43
C ALA A 105 -3.04 18.71 24.97
N ILE A 106 -3.72 17.82 24.24
CA ILE A 106 -4.29 18.10 22.91
C ILE A 106 -5.64 18.82 23.12
N ASP A 107 -5.57 19.98 23.78
CA ASP A 107 -6.71 20.78 24.25
C ASP A 107 -7.75 21.05 23.15
N ASN A 108 -7.28 21.26 21.91
CA ASN A 108 -8.13 21.52 20.77
C ASN A 108 -7.80 20.63 19.56
N PHE A 109 -8.60 19.56 19.38
CA PHE A 109 -8.50 18.67 18.21
C PHE A 109 -8.61 19.44 16.89
N TYR A 110 -9.26 20.62 16.87
CA TYR A 110 -9.30 21.49 15.70
C TYR A 110 -7.91 21.80 15.15
N ILE A 111 -6.91 22.06 16.00
CA ILE A 111 -5.55 22.40 15.53
C ILE A 111 -4.87 21.17 14.91
N VAL A 112 -5.11 19.97 15.46
CA VAL A 112 -4.66 18.72 14.86
C VAL A 112 -5.26 18.58 13.46
N PHE A 113 -6.57 18.77 13.34
CA PHE A 113 -7.25 18.65 12.06
C PHE A 113 -6.84 19.73 11.06
N GLN A 114 -6.55 20.95 11.52
CA GLN A 114 -6.01 22.03 10.68
C GLN A 114 -4.62 21.68 10.15
N ARG A 115 -3.78 21.06 10.98
CA ARG A 115 -2.48 20.55 10.55
C ARG A 115 -2.64 19.44 9.52
N MET A 116 -3.53 18.47 9.77
CA MET A 116 -3.84 17.40 8.83
C MET A 116 -4.37 17.92 7.48
N ASP A 117 -5.20 18.97 7.49
CA ASP A 117 -5.72 19.62 6.28
C ASP A 117 -4.60 20.32 5.51
N THR A 118 -3.70 21.01 6.22
CA THR A 118 -2.52 21.66 5.63
C THR A 118 -1.59 20.63 4.96
N ILE A 119 -1.32 19.51 5.64
CA ILE A 119 -0.53 18.38 5.12
C ILE A 119 -1.20 17.80 3.86
N TYR A 120 -2.51 17.54 3.93
CA TYR A 120 -3.27 17.02 2.80
C TYR A 120 -3.25 17.98 1.61
N ALA A 121 -3.47 19.27 1.83
CA ALA A 121 -3.45 20.28 0.77
C ALA A 121 -2.08 20.40 0.11
N LYS A 122 -1.00 20.39 0.91
CA LYS A 122 0.38 20.36 0.40
C LYS A 122 0.64 19.11 -0.44
N PHE A 123 0.22 17.94 0.04
CA PHE A 123 0.36 16.67 -0.68
C PHE A 123 -0.38 16.65 -2.02
N VAL A 124 -1.63 17.14 -2.06
CA VAL A 124 -2.43 17.19 -3.30
C VAL A 124 -1.82 18.15 -4.33
N ALA A 125 -1.29 19.29 -3.87
CA ALA A 125 -0.64 20.27 -4.74
C ALA A 125 0.73 19.78 -5.25
N GLU A 126 1.63 19.38 -4.36
CA GLU A 126 3.04 19.09 -4.67
C GLU A 126 3.22 17.69 -5.28
N ASN A 127 2.63 16.65 -4.68
CA ASN A 127 2.87 15.27 -5.09
C ASN A 127 1.93 14.82 -6.22
N LEU A 128 0.70 15.35 -6.28
CA LEU A 128 -0.31 14.93 -7.26
C LEU A 128 -0.54 15.94 -8.39
N GLY A 129 -0.07 17.18 -8.23
CA GLY A 129 -0.26 18.26 -9.22
C GLY A 129 -1.73 18.60 -9.45
N LEU A 130 -2.55 18.53 -8.40
CA LEU A 130 -3.98 18.85 -8.43
C LEU A 130 -4.25 20.06 -7.54
N ASP A 131 -5.34 20.79 -7.80
CA ASP A 131 -5.77 21.87 -6.92
C ASP A 131 -6.51 21.31 -5.69
N PRO A 132 -5.99 21.50 -4.46
CA PRO A 132 -6.60 20.97 -3.24
C PRO A 132 -8.03 21.47 -2.99
N ARG A 133 -8.37 22.65 -3.50
CA ARG A 133 -9.68 23.29 -3.27
C ARG A 133 -10.78 22.75 -4.18
N THR A 134 -10.43 22.07 -5.26
CA THR A 134 -11.40 21.59 -6.26
C THR A 134 -11.28 20.09 -6.53
N ALA A 135 -10.16 19.46 -6.19
CA ALA A 135 -9.93 18.04 -6.45
C ALA A 135 -10.90 17.16 -5.63
N SER A 136 -11.68 16.37 -6.35
CA SER A 136 -12.52 15.33 -5.74
C SER A 136 -11.67 14.16 -5.24
N LEU A 137 -12.18 13.43 -4.24
CA LEU A 137 -11.53 12.24 -3.71
C LEU A 137 -11.26 11.17 -4.80
N ALA A 138 -12.11 11.08 -5.81
CA ALA A 138 -11.93 10.17 -6.94
C ALA A 138 -10.73 10.57 -7.81
N GLN A 139 -10.55 11.86 -8.10
CA GLN A 139 -9.40 12.38 -8.84
C GLN A 139 -8.10 12.17 -8.07
N VAL A 140 -8.10 12.49 -6.77
CA VAL A 140 -6.95 12.25 -5.87
C VAL A 140 -6.61 10.76 -5.88
N THR A 141 -7.59 9.90 -5.61
CA THR A 141 -7.41 8.44 -5.60
C THR A 141 -6.86 7.94 -6.92
N SER A 142 -7.27 8.49 -8.07
CA SER A 142 -6.80 8.05 -9.39
C SER A 142 -5.31 8.31 -9.60
N ARG A 143 -4.78 9.42 -9.06
CA ARG A 143 -3.38 9.84 -9.23
C ARG A 143 -2.41 9.09 -8.31
N LEU A 144 -2.86 8.65 -7.13
CA LEU A 144 -2.04 7.93 -6.14
C LEU A 144 -1.29 6.74 -6.73
N LYS A 145 0.01 6.68 -6.53
CA LYS A 145 0.95 5.59 -6.86
C LYS A 145 1.26 4.75 -5.62
N ASN A 146 1.91 3.59 -5.80
CA ASN A 146 2.37 2.76 -4.69
C ASN A 146 3.23 3.55 -3.68
N ASP A 147 4.19 4.34 -4.17
CA ASP A 147 5.13 5.16 -3.41
C ASP A 147 4.54 6.50 -2.92
N SER A 148 3.25 6.77 -3.16
CA SER A 148 2.66 8.08 -2.82
C SER A 148 2.54 8.34 -1.34
N PHE A 149 2.59 7.33 -0.49
CA PHE A 149 2.56 7.51 0.97
C PHE A 149 3.96 7.53 1.59
N ASP A 150 5.02 7.33 0.81
CA ASP A 150 6.41 7.40 1.29
C ASP A 150 6.91 8.86 1.33
N CYS A 151 6.12 9.73 1.96
CA CYS A 151 6.40 11.15 2.11
C CYS A 151 5.75 11.73 3.38
N PHE A 152 5.80 13.05 3.54
CA PHE A 152 5.25 13.79 4.69
C PHE A 152 3.75 13.58 4.94
N ILE A 153 2.99 12.98 4.01
CA ILE A 153 1.58 12.61 4.23
C ILE A 153 1.39 11.61 5.38
N ASN A 154 2.44 10.83 5.70
CA ASN A 154 2.44 9.89 6.83
C ASN A 154 2.16 10.60 8.16
N GLU A 155 2.66 11.82 8.36
CA GLU A 155 2.33 12.60 9.56
C GLU A 155 0.81 12.82 9.68
N GLY A 156 0.13 13.10 8.57
CA GLY A 156 -1.33 13.26 8.55
C GLY A 156 -2.08 11.98 8.91
N PHE A 157 -1.57 10.81 8.47
CA PHE A 157 -2.11 9.51 8.87
C PHE A 157 -1.87 9.23 10.35
N GLU A 158 -0.66 9.48 10.85
CA GLU A 158 -0.28 9.30 12.26
C GLU A 158 -1.15 10.16 13.19
N LEU A 159 -1.40 11.43 12.84
CA LEU A 159 -2.30 12.32 13.57
C LEU A 159 -3.75 11.80 13.60
N TYR A 160 -4.26 11.26 12.48
CA TYR A 160 -5.60 10.67 12.47
C TYR A 160 -5.67 9.40 13.33
N ILE A 161 -4.62 8.56 13.28
CA ILE A 161 -4.50 7.35 14.09
C ILE A 161 -4.47 7.71 15.58
N LEU A 162 -3.73 8.76 15.94
CA LEU A 162 -3.64 9.28 17.31
C LEU A 162 -5.03 9.62 17.87
N ILE A 163 -5.84 10.36 17.10
CA ILE A 163 -7.20 10.72 17.49
C ILE A 163 -8.09 9.48 17.58
N LYS A 164 -7.98 8.54 16.63
CA LYS A 164 -8.72 7.26 16.64
C LYS A 164 -8.42 6.43 17.91
N LEU A 165 -7.14 6.31 18.28
CA LEU A 165 -6.71 5.57 19.46
C LEU A 165 -7.18 6.22 20.76
N LEU A 166 -7.26 7.56 20.79
CA LEU A 166 -7.81 8.31 21.92
C LEU A 166 -9.32 8.09 22.10
N MET A 167 -10.06 7.85 21.01
CA MET A 167 -11.51 7.63 21.06
C MET A 167 -11.92 6.19 21.41
N GLU A 168 -11.03 5.21 21.24
CA GLU A 168 -11.36 3.79 21.30
C GLU A 168 -11.87 3.30 22.68
N ASP A 169 -11.39 3.87 23.77
CA ASP A 169 -11.77 3.46 25.13
C ASP A 169 -13.11 4.05 25.59
N ASN A 170 -13.88 4.68 24.68
CA ASN A 170 -15.07 5.46 25.00
C ASN A 170 -14.80 6.54 26.06
N ASP A 171 -13.61 7.13 26.06
CA ASP A 171 -13.32 8.28 26.91
C ASP A 171 -14.34 9.39 26.58
N PRO A 172 -15.19 9.79 27.54
CA PRO A 172 -16.29 10.71 27.28
C PRO A 172 -15.80 12.10 26.89
N GLU A 173 -14.60 12.50 27.32
CA GLU A 173 -14.00 13.78 27.00
C GLU A 173 -13.49 13.78 25.55
N ALA A 174 -12.77 12.73 25.13
CA ALA A 174 -12.30 12.57 23.75
C ALA A 174 -13.47 12.50 22.75
N LEU A 175 -14.50 11.73 23.07
CA LEU A 175 -15.67 11.57 22.19
C LEU A 175 -16.46 12.87 22.04
N LYS A 176 -16.67 13.59 23.15
CA LYS A 176 -17.36 14.89 23.15
C LYS A 176 -16.60 15.90 22.28
N ARG A 177 -15.27 15.99 22.42
CA ARG A 177 -14.42 16.89 21.62
C ARG A 177 -14.46 16.55 20.13
N TYR A 178 -14.41 15.26 19.78
CA TYR A 178 -14.52 14.84 18.39
C TYR A 178 -15.90 15.16 17.79
N GLN A 179 -16.99 14.95 18.55
CA GLN A 179 -18.34 15.31 18.13
C GLN A 179 -18.54 16.83 17.99
N GLU A 180 -17.99 17.61 18.91
CA GLU A 180 -18.02 19.08 18.83
C GLU A 180 -17.31 19.57 17.56
N PHE A 181 -16.16 18.96 17.23
CA PHE A 181 -15.45 19.22 15.98
C PHE A 181 -16.27 18.83 14.74
N GLU A 182 -16.86 17.63 14.69
CA GLU A 182 -17.71 17.21 13.56
C GLU A 182 -18.93 18.13 13.40
N LEU A 183 -19.52 18.61 14.50
CA LEU A 183 -20.65 19.52 14.49
C LEU A 183 -20.27 20.90 13.96
N GLN A 184 -19.12 21.44 14.36
CA GLN A 184 -18.57 22.69 13.79
C GLN A 184 -18.35 22.55 12.28
N LEU A 185 -17.81 21.41 11.85
CA LEU A 185 -17.57 21.10 10.44
C LEU A 185 -18.86 20.94 9.63
N ALA A 186 -19.97 20.57 10.27
CA ALA A 186 -21.27 20.44 9.63
C ALA A 186 -21.94 21.80 9.37
N GLN A 187 -21.64 22.80 10.20
CA GLN A 187 -22.30 24.12 10.18
C GLN A 187 -21.64 25.13 9.26
N ASP A 188 -20.38 24.92 8.88
CA ASP A 188 -19.59 25.91 8.13
C ASP A 188 -19.39 25.48 6.67
N ASP A 189 -19.89 26.28 5.72
CA ASP A 189 -19.79 26.01 4.27
C ASP A 189 -18.35 26.20 3.74
N GLU A 190 -17.50 26.97 4.43
CA GLU A 190 -16.07 27.10 4.08
C GLU A 190 -15.24 25.87 4.52
N SER A 191 -15.82 24.93 5.27
CA SER A 191 -15.14 23.71 5.77
C SER A 191 -15.04 22.57 4.76
N ASP A 192 -15.31 22.80 3.47
CA ASP A 192 -15.27 21.73 2.47
C ASP A 192 -13.86 21.14 2.29
N SER A 193 -12.79 21.93 2.51
CA SER A 193 -11.40 21.42 2.52
C SER A 193 -11.21 20.36 3.61
N PHE A 194 -11.60 20.68 4.84
CA PHE A 194 -11.53 19.77 5.98
C PHE A 194 -12.33 18.49 5.78
N ARG A 195 -13.52 18.58 5.17
CA ARG A 195 -14.33 17.40 4.85
C ARG A 195 -13.59 16.45 3.91
N ARG A 196 -12.91 17.00 2.89
CA ARG A 196 -12.18 16.20 1.91
C ARG A 196 -10.92 15.58 2.50
N SER A 197 -10.13 16.32 3.26
CA SER A 197 -8.95 15.77 3.95
C SER A 197 -9.35 14.67 4.93
N MET A 198 -10.41 14.88 5.71
CA MET A 198 -10.98 13.85 6.60
C MET A 198 -11.45 12.60 5.86
N GLN A 199 -12.20 12.77 4.76
CA GLN A 199 -12.66 11.65 3.93
C GLN A 199 -11.49 10.88 3.31
N PHE A 200 -10.41 11.57 2.96
CA PHE A 200 -9.19 10.94 2.47
C PHE A 200 -8.55 10.04 3.53
N TYR A 201 -8.23 10.57 4.72
CA TYR A 201 -7.63 9.78 5.79
C TYR A 201 -8.52 8.62 6.23
N LYS A 202 -9.84 8.86 6.36
CA LYS A 202 -10.83 7.82 6.69
C LYS A 202 -10.90 6.70 5.65
N LYS A 203 -10.71 7.01 4.36
CA LYS A 203 -10.73 6.02 3.28
C LYS A 203 -9.48 5.15 3.24
N PHE A 204 -8.33 5.72 3.59
CA PHE A 204 -7.03 5.06 3.49
C PHE A 204 -6.49 4.58 4.83
N ILE A 205 -7.28 4.54 5.90
CA ILE A 205 -6.88 3.92 7.16
C ILE A 205 -7.67 2.63 7.37
N GLY A 206 -6.93 1.56 7.60
CA GLY A 206 -7.42 0.26 7.99
C GLY A 206 -7.19 0.01 9.49
N SER A 207 -7.84 -1.01 10.01
CA SER A 207 -7.57 -1.53 11.34
C SER A 207 -7.54 -3.05 11.34
N CYS A 208 -6.64 -3.63 12.11
CA CYS A 208 -6.62 -5.05 12.42
C CYS A 208 -6.59 -5.27 13.93
N GLU A 209 -7.03 -6.44 14.36
CA GLU A 209 -6.94 -6.87 15.75
C GLU A 209 -5.86 -7.94 15.86
N VAL A 210 -4.97 -7.80 16.84
CA VAL A 210 -3.82 -8.67 17.07
C VAL A 210 -3.83 -9.11 18.52
N ILE A 211 -3.66 -10.40 18.77
CA ILE A 211 -3.53 -10.95 20.12
C ILE A 211 -2.04 -11.05 20.45
N VAL A 212 -1.60 -10.32 21.48
CA VAL A 212 -0.21 -10.36 21.96
C VAL A 212 -0.22 -10.72 23.44
N LYS A 213 0.46 -11.81 23.80
CA LYS A 213 0.53 -12.31 25.19
C LYS A 213 -0.85 -12.48 25.88
N GLY A 214 -1.89 -12.80 25.09
CA GLY A 214 -3.26 -13.02 25.56
C GLY A 214 -4.14 -11.77 25.61
N ASP A 215 -3.58 -10.57 25.39
CA ASP A 215 -4.35 -9.33 25.30
C ASP A 215 -4.67 -8.99 23.82
N LEU A 216 -5.87 -8.49 23.58
CA LEU A 216 -6.33 -8.05 22.25
C LEU A 216 -5.97 -6.57 22.05
N PHE A 217 -5.20 -6.28 21.00
CA PHE A 217 -4.83 -4.94 20.58
C PHE A 217 -5.41 -4.63 19.22
N LYS A 218 -5.85 -3.39 19.02
CA LYS A 218 -6.24 -2.90 17.71
C LYS A 218 -5.15 -2.00 17.16
N VAL A 219 -4.71 -2.30 15.95
CA VAL A 219 -3.65 -1.58 15.26
C VAL A 219 -4.28 -0.90 14.05
N PHE A 220 -4.09 0.42 13.95
CA PHE A 220 -4.46 1.18 12.76
C PHE A 220 -3.25 1.38 11.87
N PHE A 221 -3.45 1.31 10.56
CA PHE A 221 -2.37 1.49 9.59
C PHE A 221 -2.90 2.14 8.30
N PRO A 222 -2.08 2.91 7.58
CA PRO A 222 -2.40 3.39 6.24
C PRO A 222 -2.51 2.20 5.27
N ILE A 223 -3.57 2.15 4.48
CA ILE A 223 -3.79 1.15 3.43
C ILE A 223 -3.04 1.62 2.17
N PRO A 224 -2.02 0.89 1.69
CA PRO A 224 -1.27 1.28 0.52
C PRO A 224 -2.16 1.47 -0.73
N PRO A 225 -1.90 2.49 -1.59
CA PRO A 225 -2.75 2.75 -2.75
C PRO A 225 -2.80 1.60 -3.76
N VAL A 226 -1.77 0.73 -3.78
CA VAL A 226 -1.72 -0.44 -4.65
C VAL A 226 -2.85 -1.44 -4.38
N CYS A 227 -3.38 -1.49 -3.15
CA CYS A 227 -4.47 -2.39 -2.77
C CYS A 227 -5.76 -2.16 -3.57
N ARG A 228 -5.95 -0.99 -4.19
CA ARG A 228 -7.11 -0.69 -5.07
C ARG A 228 -7.14 -1.55 -6.34
N PHE A 229 -6.02 -2.19 -6.69
CA PHE A 229 -5.89 -3.00 -7.88
C PHE A 229 -6.24 -4.48 -7.67
N LEU A 230 -6.65 -4.86 -6.45
CA LEU A 230 -7.23 -6.18 -6.21
C LEU A 230 -8.61 -6.28 -6.87
N SER A 231 -8.69 -7.05 -7.96
CA SER A 231 -9.96 -7.26 -8.67
C SER A 231 -10.88 -8.20 -7.86
N SER A 232 -12.20 -8.04 -8.01
CA SER A 232 -13.17 -8.96 -7.40
C SER A 232 -13.01 -10.39 -7.91
N ALA A 233 -12.61 -10.57 -9.18
CA ALA A 233 -12.35 -11.88 -9.77
C ALA A 233 -11.15 -12.56 -9.09
N ASN A 234 -10.02 -11.85 -8.95
CA ASN A 234 -8.84 -12.40 -8.27
C ASN A 234 -9.16 -12.74 -6.80
N LYS A 235 -10.01 -11.94 -6.15
CA LYS A 235 -10.48 -12.23 -4.80
C LYS A 235 -11.31 -13.52 -4.77
N GLU A 236 -12.22 -13.74 -5.72
CA GLU A 236 -13.02 -14.95 -5.82
C GLU A 236 -12.17 -16.19 -6.13
N ASP A 237 -11.22 -16.07 -7.06
CA ASP A 237 -10.25 -17.11 -7.39
C ASP A 237 -9.40 -17.49 -6.17
N PHE A 238 -8.94 -16.51 -5.40
CA PHE A 238 -8.24 -16.75 -4.13
C PHE A 238 -9.13 -17.47 -3.12
N LEU A 239 -10.38 -17.01 -2.95
CA LEU A 239 -11.31 -17.57 -1.99
C LEU A 239 -11.67 -19.03 -2.31
N THR A 240 -11.67 -19.42 -3.59
CA THR A 240 -11.93 -20.79 -4.05
C THR A 240 -10.69 -21.67 -4.05
N ALA A 241 -9.51 -21.11 -4.31
CA ALA A 241 -8.26 -21.86 -4.34
C ALA A 241 -7.72 -22.24 -2.94
N VAL A 242 -7.92 -21.39 -1.92
CA VAL A 242 -7.36 -21.66 -0.59
C VAL A 242 -8.21 -22.68 0.18
N PRO A 243 -7.60 -23.82 0.64
CA PRO A 243 -8.29 -24.83 1.43
C PRO A 243 -8.75 -24.27 2.79
N ARG A 244 -9.90 -24.72 3.27
CA ARG A 244 -10.56 -24.19 4.48
C ARG A 244 -10.98 -25.26 5.48
N ASP A 245 -10.40 -26.44 5.39
CA ASP A 245 -10.77 -27.60 6.21
C ASP A 245 -10.47 -27.36 7.69
N SER A 246 -9.44 -26.58 8.00
CA SER A 246 -9.12 -26.13 9.36
C SER A 246 -8.71 -24.65 9.40
N PRO A 247 -8.85 -23.96 10.56
CA PRO A 247 -8.38 -22.60 10.72
C PRO A 247 -6.88 -22.44 10.43
N GLN A 248 -6.07 -23.43 10.80
CA GLN A 248 -4.62 -23.41 10.57
C GLN A 248 -4.30 -23.44 9.07
N ILE A 249 -4.88 -24.41 8.35
CA ILE A 249 -4.69 -24.55 6.89
C ILE A 249 -5.16 -23.30 6.15
N LYS A 250 -6.26 -22.68 6.61
CA LYS A 250 -6.77 -21.43 6.04
C LYS A 250 -5.77 -20.28 6.21
N ILE A 251 -5.15 -20.15 7.38
CA ILE A 251 -4.15 -19.11 7.67
C ILE A 251 -2.88 -19.39 6.84
N ASP A 252 -2.38 -20.61 6.85
CA ASP A 252 -1.17 -20.99 6.12
C ASP A 252 -1.35 -20.79 4.61
N GLY A 253 -2.51 -21.16 4.06
CA GLY A 253 -2.86 -20.91 2.66
C GLY A 253 -2.99 -19.42 2.31
N PHE A 254 -3.50 -18.59 3.24
CA PHE A 254 -3.52 -17.14 3.07
C PHE A 254 -2.12 -16.54 3.05
N ILE A 255 -1.26 -16.91 4.01
CA ILE A 255 0.13 -16.41 4.10
C ILE A 255 0.95 -16.85 2.89
N SER A 256 0.78 -18.09 2.43
CA SER A 256 1.50 -18.62 1.27
C SER A 256 1.12 -17.94 -0.05
N ALA A 257 -0.15 -17.56 -0.21
CA ALA A 257 -0.64 -16.89 -1.42
C ALA A 257 -0.49 -15.36 -1.39
N MET A 258 -0.24 -14.75 -0.21
CA MET A 258 -0.13 -13.31 -0.05
C MET A 258 0.91 -12.66 -0.99
N PRO A 259 2.15 -13.20 -1.16
CA PRO A 259 3.14 -12.58 -2.04
C PRO A 259 2.70 -12.56 -3.51
N ASP A 260 2.01 -13.61 -3.97
CA ASP A 260 1.43 -13.68 -5.32
C ASP A 260 0.36 -12.60 -5.53
N LEU A 261 -0.50 -12.39 -4.53
CA LEU A 261 -1.52 -11.35 -4.58
C LEU A 261 -0.91 -9.94 -4.63
N ILE A 262 0.14 -9.68 -3.85
CA ILE A 262 0.87 -8.40 -3.86
C ILE A 262 1.48 -8.16 -5.24
N ASP A 263 2.20 -9.15 -5.78
CA ASP A 263 2.81 -9.06 -7.11
C ASP A 263 1.77 -8.80 -8.21
N GLN A 264 0.60 -9.44 -8.14
CA GLN A 264 -0.50 -9.20 -9.07
C GLN A 264 -1.04 -7.77 -8.99
N MET A 265 -1.20 -7.22 -7.79
CA MET A 265 -1.68 -5.85 -7.60
C MET A 265 -0.67 -4.83 -8.14
N GLU A 266 0.62 -4.98 -7.82
CA GLU A 266 1.69 -4.12 -8.33
C GLU A 266 1.82 -4.20 -9.87
N HIS A 267 1.75 -5.42 -10.41
CA HIS A 267 1.79 -5.62 -11.85
C HIS A 267 0.60 -4.96 -12.55
N THR A 268 -0.61 -5.11 -11.99
CA THR A 268 -1.82 -4.48 -12.51
C THR A 268 -1.72 -2.95 -12.48
N GLU A 269 -1.13 -2.39 -11.43
CA GLU A 269 -0.82 -0.95 -11.39
C GLU A 269 0.11 -0.54 -12.54
N ARG A 270 1.22 -1.27 -12.72
CA ARG A 270 2.21 -1.00 -13.76
C ARG A 270 1.61 -1.07 -15.16
N LEU A 271 0.76 -2.05 -15.44
CA LEU A 271 0.06 -2.18 -16.72
C LEU A 271 -0.88 -0.99 -16.99
N LYS A 272 -1.64 -0.56 -15.98
CA LYS A 272 -2.57 0.57 -16.11
C LYS A 272 -1.87 1.91 -16.33
N ARG A 273 -0.65 2.06 -15.81
CA ARG A 273 0.17 3.27 -15.93
C ARG A 273 1.11 3.28 -17.14
N GLY A 274 1.37 2.11 -17.75
CA GLY A 274 2.25 1.98 -18.90
C GLY A 274 1.78 2.75 -20.14
N ALA A 275 2.70 3.02 -21.07
CA ALA A 275 2.40 3.69 -22.32
C ALA A 275 1.41 2.89 -23.20
N ILE A 276 1.52 1.57 -23.16
CA ILE A 276 0.60 0.65 -23.83
C ILE A 276 -0.47 0.24 -22.83
N LYS A 277 -1.65 0.83 -22.94
CA LYS A 277 -2.82 0.50 -22.10
C LYS A 277 -3.42 -0.82 -22.57
N ILE A 278 -2.83 -1.94 -22.17
CA ILE A 278 -3.45 -3.26 -22.30
C ILE A 278 -4.54 -3.34 -21.24
N THR A 279 -5.74 -2.91 -21.60
CA THR A 279 -6.91 -3.02 -20.74
C THR A 279 -7.57 -4.39 -20.92
N PRO A 280 -8.27 -4.92 -19.89
CA PRO A 280 -9.11 -6.10 -20.06
C PRO A 280 -10.08 -5.95 -21.24
N ASP A 281 -10.59 -4.74 -21.49
CA ASP A 281 -11.48 -4.44 -22.61
C ASP A 281 -10.79 -4.60 -23.97
N SER A 282 -9.54 -4.15 -24.13
CA SER A 282 -8.82 -4.32 -25.39
C SER A 282 -8.51 -5.78 -25.67
N VAL A 283 -8.13 -6.54 -24.63
CA VAL A 283 -7.96 -8.00 -24.73
C VAL A 283 -9.28 -8.68 -25.11
N PHE A 284 -10.39 -8.29 -24.47
CA PHE A 284 -11.71 -8.84 -24.77
C PHE A 284 -12.18 -8.54 -26.20
N LEU A 285 -11.95 -7.32 -26.70
CA LEU A 285 -12.28 -6.92 -28.06
C LEU A 285 -11.49 -7.72 -29.09
N VAL A 286 -10.17 -7.84 -28.91
CA VAL A 286 -9.31 -8.63 -29.82
C VAL A 286 -9.73 -10.11 -29.80
N ARG A 287 -10.09 -10.65 -28.63
CA ARG A 287 -10.59 -12.03 -28.49
C ARG A 287 -11.87 -12.26 -29.28
N ASN A 288 -12.85 -11.37 -29.11
CA ASN A 288 -14.14 -11.50 -29.77
C ASN A 288 -14.01 -11.28 -31.28
N LEU A 289 -13.12 -10.40 -31.72
CA LEU A 289 -12.82 -10.21 -33.14
C LEU A 289 -12.20 -11.47 -33.74
N ALA A 290 -11.21 -12.08 -33.08
CA ALA A 290 -10.62 -13.34 -33.52
C ALA A 290 -11.67 -14.45 -33.62
N TYR A 291 -12.56 -14.56 -32.62
CA TYR A 291 -13.66 -15.51 -32.63
C TYR A 291 -14.63 -15.26 -33.79
N ALA A 292 -15.03 -14.00 -34.03
CA ALA A 292 -15.91 -13.65 -35.13
C ALA A 292 -15.28 -13.96 -36.50
N ILE A 293 -13.99 -13.63 -36.70
CA ILE A 293 -13.25 -13.98 -37.91
C ILE A 293 -13.20 -15.50 -38.11
N ALA A 294 -12.96 -16.26 -37.04
CA ALA A 294 -12.93 -17.72 -37.12
C ALA A 294 -14.30 -18.30 -37.49
N VAL A 295 -15.39 -17.80 -36.91
CA VAL A 295 -16.75 -18.22 -37.28
C VAL A 295 -17.05 -17.88 -38.74
N LEU A 296 -16.74 -16.66 -39.18
CA LEU A 296 -16.91 -16.25 -40.57
C LEU A 296 -16.11 -17.16 -41.51
N LEU A 297 -14.83 -17.38 -41.23
CA LEU A 297 -13.98 -18.26 -42.05
C LEU A 297 -14.58 -19.68 -42.17
N ASN A 298 -15.03 -20.27 -41.06
CA ASN A 298 -15.66 -21.58 -41.08
C ASN A 298 -16.98 -21.60 -41.87
N LEU A 299 -17.81 -20.55 -41.74
CA LEU A 299 -19.04 -20.40 -42.53
C LEU A 299 -18.77 -20.22 -44.03
N PHE A 300 -17.74 -19.45 -44.38
CA PHE A 300 -17.31 -19.23 -45.76
C PHE A 300 -16.83 -20.53 -46.41
N ILE A 301 -16.02 -21.33 -45.69
CA ILE A 301 -15.59 -22.64 -46.16
C ILE A 301 -16.80 -23.56 -46.34
N LEU A 302 -17.69 -23.65 -45.34
CA LEU A 302 -18.86 -24.53 -45.40
C LEU A 302 -19.81 -24.18 -46.57
N ALA A 303 -20.01 -22.89 -46.85
CA ALA A 303 -20.96 -22.45 -47.85
C ALA A 303 -20.42 -22.49 -49.30
N LEU A 304 -19.11 -22.28 -49.48
CA LEU A 304 -18.55 -22.00 -50.81
C LEU A 304 -17.54 -23.04 -51.30
N TYR A 305 -17.07 -23.96 -50.44
CA TYR A 305 -16.11 -24.98 -50.88
C TYR A 305 -16.83 -26.22 -51.40
N GLU A 306 -16.74 -26.44 -52.71
CA GLU A 306 -17.10 -27.71 -53.34
C GLU A 306 -15.82 -28.49 -53.66
N TYR A 307 -15.73 -29.72 -53.15
CA TYR A 307 -14.56 -30.57 -53.37
C TYR A 307 -14.79 -31.52 -54.54
N GLN A 308 -13.93 -31.42 -55.56
CA GLN A 308 -13.93 -32.36 -56.67
C GLN A 308 -12.64 -33.18 -56.72
N SER A 309 -12.77 -34.46 -57.06
CA SER A 309 -11.65 -35.39 -57.17
C SER A 309 -11.01 -35.24 -58.56
N LYS A 310 -9.83 -34.64 -58.64
CA LYS A 310 -9.09 -34.49 -59.91
C LYS A 310 -7.87 -35.42 -59.92
N PRO A 311 -7.63 -36.18 -61.01
CA PRO A 311 -6.45 -37.04 -61.11
C PRO A 311 -5.19 -36.18 -61.24
N ASN A 312 -4.21 -36.44 -60.41
CA ASN A 312 -2.91 -35.78 -60.45
C ASN A 312 -2.01 -36.40 -61.54
N THR A 313 -0.93 -35.74 -61.94
CA THR A 313 0.02 -36.21 -62.97
C THR A 313 0.68 -37.56 -62.68
N SER A 314 0.62 -38.04 -61.43
CA SER A 314 1.10 -39.35 -60.99
C SER A 314 0.00 -40.42 -60.88
N GLY A 315 -1.24 -40.14 -61.31
CA GLY A 315 -2.38 -41.06 -61.23
C GLY A 315 -3.07 -41.14 -59.86
N ALA A 316 -2.56 -40.45 -58.84
CA ALA A 316 -3.23 -40.30 -57.54
C ALA A 316 -4.32 -39.23 -57.62
N TYR A 317 -5.50 -39.48 -57.02
CA TYR A 317 -6.55 -38.47 -56.91
C TYR A 317 -6.19 -37.45 -55.82
N GLN A 318 -6.17 -36.16 -56.14
CA GLN A 318 -6.08 -35.10 -55.16
C GLN A 318 -7.45 -34.42 -55.03
N LEU A 319 -8.00 -34.40 -53.82
CA LEU A 319 -9.13 -33.53 -53.51
C LEU A 319 -8.62 -32.09 -53.49
N LYS A 320 -9.03 -31.28 -54.46
CA LYS A 320 -8.81 -29.84 -54.46
C LYS A 320 -10.16 -29.14 -54.48
N PRO A 321 -10.37 -28.11 -53.64
CA PRO A 321 -11.59 -27.32 -53.71
C PRO A 321 -11.62 -26.56 -55.04
N GLU A 322 -12.75 -26.60 -55.74
CA GLU A 322 -12.97 -25.84 -56.96
C GLU A 322 -13.78 -24.59 -56.61
N VAL A 323 -13.07 -23.52 -56.30
CA VAL A 323 -13.67 -22.26 -55.84
C VAL A 323 -13.22 -21.10 -56.72
N SER A 324 -14.07 -20.07 -56.81
CA SER A 324 -13.70 -18.86 -57.54
C SER A 324 -12.49 -18.19 -56.90
N THR A 325 -11.62 -17.59 -57.71
CA THR A 325 -10.38 -16.95 -57.25
C THR A 325 -10.59 -15.85 -56.22
N TRP A 326 -11.76 -15.19 -56.22
CA TRP A 326 -12.10 -14.21 -55.18
C TRP A 326 -12.39 -14.88 -53.84
N VAL A 327 -13.01 -16.06 -53.82
CA VAL A 327 -13.33 -16.83 -52.60
C VAL A 327 -12.04 -17.33 -51.95
N GLU A 328 -11.12 -17.88 -52.75
CA GLU A 328 -9.79 -18.33 -52.28
C GLU A 328 -9.03 -17.16 -51.63
N ARG A 329 -8.95 -16.01 -52.29
CA ARG A 329 -8.30 -14.81 -51.74
C ARG A 329 -8.98 -14.29 -50.47
N THR A 330 -10.30 -14.39 -50.36
CA THR A 330 -11.03 -13.99 -49.14
C THR A 330 -10.74 -14.93 -47.98
N VAL A 331 -10.72 -16.24 -48.21
CA VAL A 331 -10.39 -17.22 -47.16
C VAL A 331 -8.94 -17.07 -46.70
N ASP A 332 -7.99 -16.90 -47.63
CA ASP A 332 -6.59 -16.64 -47.30
C ASP A 332 -6.44 -15.33 -46.51
N GLY A 333 -7.14 -14.27 -46.93
CA GLY A 333 -7.14 -12.99 -46.22
C GLY A 333 -7.69 -13.09 -44.80
N LEU A 334 -8.81 -13.79 -44.62
CA LEU A 334 -9.40 -14.06 -43.30
C LEU A 334 -8.48 -14.95 -42.44
N GLY A 335 -7.80 -15.93 -43.05
CA GLY A 335 -6.84 -16.81 -42.40
C GLY A 335 -5.62 -16.04 -41.89
N ILE A 336 -5.03 -15.16 -42.72
CA ILE A 336 -3.94 -14.28 -42.31
C ILE A 336 -4.40 -13.34 -41.19
N ALA A 337 -5.58 -12.73 -41.33
CA ALA A 337 -6.13 -11.86 -40.29
C ALA A 337 -6.31 -12.60 -38.95
N LEU A 338 -6.76 -13.86 -38.98
CA LEU A 338 -6.90 -14.70 -37.79
C LEU A 338 -5.53 -15.00 -37.14
N ILE A 339 -4.53 -15.36 -37.95
CA ILE A 339 -3.16 -15.60 -37.46
C ILE A 339 -2.58 -14.34 -36.81
N VAL A 340 -2.72 -13.19 -37.45
CA VAL A 340 -2.24 -11.90 -36.91
C VAL A 340 -2.94 -11.58 -35.60
N THR A 341 -4.26 -11.72 -35.54
CA THR A 341 -5.03 -11.40 -34.33
C THR A 341 -4.66 -12.32 -33.16
N ASN A 342 -4.51 -13.63 -33.41
CA ASN A 342 -4.06 -14.58 -32.40
C ASN A 342 -2.61 -14.35 -31.96
N SER A 343 -1.73 -13.96 -32.87
CA SER A 343 -0.34 -13.63 -32.55
C SER A 343 -0.27 -12.41 -31.62
N VAL A 344 -1.09 -11.38 -31.90
CA VAL A 344 -1.24 -10.21 -31.02
C VAL A 344 -1.79 -10.61 -29.65
N MET A 345 -2.79 -11.49 -29.59
CA MET A 345 -3.29 -12.02 -28.32
C MET A 345 -2.20 -12.75 -27.52
N LEU A 346 -1.41 -13.59 -28.18
CA LEU A 346 -0.33 -14.34 -27.55
C LEU A 346 0.76 -13.39 -27.01
N LEU A 347 1.12 -12.35 -27.76
CA LEU A 347 2.05 -11.32 -27.30
C LEU A 347 1.52 -10.55 -26.10
N PHE A 348 0.22 -10.20 -26.09
CA PHE A 348 -0.41 -9.56 -24.94
C PHE A 348 -0.45 -10.47 -23.72
N TRP A 349 -0.81 -11.74 -23.91
CA TRP A 349 -0.80 -12.73 -22.84
C TRP A 349 0.61 -12.91 -22.27
N LEU A 350 1.62 -13.04 -23.14
CA LEU A 350 3.01 -13.16 -22.73
C LEU A 350 3.45 -11.92 -21.96
N PHE A 351 3.22 -10.71 -22.46
CA PHE A 351 3.64 -9.50 -21.75
C PHE A 351 2.97 -9.33 -20.37
N THR A 352 1.69 -9.69 -20.26
CA THR A 352 0.92 -9.56 -19.01
C THR A 352 1.23 -10.67 -18.00
N HIS A 353 1.46 -11.91 -18.45
CA HIS A 353 1.64 -13.04 -17.54
C HIS A 353 3.12 -13.37 -17.28
N PHE A 354 4.02 -13.07 -18.22
CA PHE A 354 5.43 -13.47 -18.13
C PHE A 354 6.12 -12.94 -16.88
N SER A 355 5.96 -11.65 -16.55
CA SER A 355 6.62 -11.08 -15.37
C SER A 355 6.07 -11.62 -14.06
N LEU A 356 4.80 -12.03 -14.02
CA LEU A 356 4.20 -12.63 -12.84
C LEU A 356 4.68 -14.08 -12.68
N LEU A 357 4.72 -14.82 -13.79
CA LEU A 357 5.15 -16.21 -13.81
C LEU A 357 6.62 -16.36 -13.43
N THR A 358 7.49 -15.49 -13.95
CA THR A 358 8.92 -15.51 -13.61
C THR A 358 9.17 -15.20 -12.14
N LYS A 359 8.48 -14.21 -11.58
CA LYS A 359 8.56 -13.89 -10.14
C LYS A 359 8.14 -15.08 -9.27
N ARG A 360 7.03 -15.73 -9.62
CA ARG A 360 6.53 -16.91 -8.91
C ARG A 360 7.52 -18.07 -8.97
N TYR A 361 7.97 -18.46 -10.17
CA TYR A 361 8.94 -19.54 -10.32
C TYR A 361 10.27 -19.25 -9.62
N TRP A 362 10.71 -17.99 -9.62
CA TRP A 362 11.92 -17.59 -8.91
C TRP A 362 11.77 -17.72 -7.39
N ARG A 363 10.61 -17.38 -6.83
CA ARG A 363 10.30 -17.60 -5.41
C ARG A 363 10.29 -19.08 -5.06
N GLU A 364 9.56 -19.89 -5.83
CA GLU A 364 9.52 -21.35 -5.64
C GLU A 364 10.93 -21.98 -5.72
N TYR A 365 11.76 -21.54 -6.67
CA TYR A 365 13.15 -21.98 -6.79
C TYR A 365 14.02 -21.60 -5.57
N ASN A 366 13.88 -20.37 -5.06
CA ASN A 366 14.63 -19.93 -3.89
C ASN A 366 14.19 -20.65 -2.61
N ASP A 367 12.90 -20.91 -2.45
CA ASP A 367 12.37 -21.65 -1.31
C ASP A 367 12.85 -23.11 -1.33
N MET A 368 12.87 -23.73 -2.52
CA MET A 368 13.44 -25.08 -2.69
C MET A 368 14.94 -25.09 -2.37
N ASN A 369 15.72 -24.12 -2.84
CA ASN A 369 17.14 -24.02 -2.50
C ASN A 369 17.39 -23.77 -1.01
N ARG A 370 16.55 -22.96 -0.35
CA ARG A 370 16.61 -22.79 1.11
C ARG A 370 16.37 -24.10 1.85
N SER A 371 15.43 -24.91 1.39
CA SER A 371 15.19 -26.24 2.01
C SER A 371 16.36 -27.19 1.79
N LEU A 372 16.94 -27.22 0.58
CA LEU A 372 18.03 -28.14 0.22
C LEU A 372 19.38 -27.77 0.86
N TYR A 373 19.73 -26.49 0.90
CA TYR A 373 21.03 -26.02 1.36
C TYR A 373 20.99 -25.38 2.76
N GLY A 374 19.84 -24.88 3.21
CA GLY A 374 19.69 -24.36 4.57
C GLY A 374 19.71 -25.45 5.64
N GLU A 375 19.17 -26.64 5.34
CA GLU A 375 19.32 -27.82 6.19
C GLU A 375 20.76 -28.37 6.17
N SER A 376 21.47 -28.28 5.04
CA SER A 376 22.87 -28.69 4.98
C SER A 376 23.80 -27.76 5.76
N ASP A 377 23.54 -26.46 5.77
CA ASP A 377 24.32 -25.49 6.54
C ASP A 377 24.06 -25.64 8.04
N ALA A 378 22.80 -25.87 8.45
CA ALA A 378 22.46 -26.17 9.84
C ALA A 378 23.02 -27.53 10.32
N ALA A 379 23.01 -28.54 9.46
CA ALA A 379 23.62 -29.85 9.76
C ALA A 379 25.16 -29.79 9.78
N SER A 380 25.77 -28.95 8.95
CA SER A 380 27.22 -28.73 8.94
C SER A 380 27.68 -27.92 10.16
N GLN A 381 26.91 -26.89 10.56
CA GLN A 381 27.17 -26.14 11.80
C GLN A 381 26.97 -27.02 13.05
N ALA A 382 25.95 -27.87 13.08
CA ALA A 382 25.76 -28.83 14.17
C ALA A 382 26.88 -29.89 14.23
N ALA A 383 27.45 -30.29 13.08
CA ALA A 383 28.58 -31.21 13.03
C ALA A 383 29.90 -30.54 13.44
N GLU A 384 30.13 -29.27 13.11
CA GLU A 384 31.30 -28.50 13.57
C GLU A 384 31.25 -28.21 15.09
N ASP A 385 30.07 -27.95 15.65
CA ASP A 385 29.90 -27.76 17.10
C ASP A 385 30.11 -29.07 17.90
N ASP A 386 29.78 -30.23 17.33
CA ASP A 386 29.99 -31.54 17.97
C ASP A 386 31.48 -31.96 17.93
N ASP A 387 32.19 -31.71 16.82
CA ASP A 387 33.63 -31.98 16.68
C ASP A 387 34.50 -31.00 17.50
N GLY A 388 34.01 -29.78 17.77
CA GLY A 388 34.69 -28.78 18.62
C GLY A 388 34.69 -29.11 20.11
N SER A 389 33.81 -30.01 20.57
CA SER A 389 33.65 -30.37 21.99
C SER A 389 34.54 -31.55 22.45
N GLY A 390 35.22 -32.22 21.50
CA GLY A 390 36.01 -33.43 21.75
C GLY A 390 37.49 -33.24 22.14
N HIS A 391 37.99 -32.00 22.27
CA HIS A 391 39.40 -31.72 22.57
C HIS A 391 39.61 -30.86 23.83
N GLN A 392 38.91 -31.17 24.93
CA GLN A 392 39.33 -30.77 26.28
C GLN A 392 39.08 -31.88 27.31
N SER A 393 39.77 -33.01 27.17
CA SER A 393 40.06 -33.88 28.32
C SER A 393 41.24 -34.80 28.00
N GLY A 394 42.45 -34.37 28.37
CA GLY A 394 43.63 -35.22 28.24
C GLY A 394 44.96 -34.49 28.29
N SER A 395 45.29 -33.91 29.44
CA SER A 395 46.61 -33.93 30.12
C SER A 395 46.65 -32.88 31.23
#